data_AF-D8U7U8-F1
#
_entry.id   AF-D8U7U8-F1
#
_cell.length_a   1.000
_cell.length_b   1.000
_cell.length_c   1.000
_cell.angle_alpha   90.00
_cell.angle_beta   90.00
_cell.angle_gamma   90.00
#
_symmetry.space_group_name_H-M   'P 1'
#
loop_
_entity.id
_entity.type
_entity.pdbx_description
1 polymer ?
#
loop_
_entity_poly.entity_id
_entity_poly.type
_entity_poly.pdbx_seq_one_letter_code
_entity_poly.pdbx_strand_id
1 'polypeptide(L)'
;PRFRGAAPVARALQEGCSVSGVSLVFTVLKCDAGPVLEQQQMRIDPDIQAPELTEQMFRLGSQMLLRQLPGLLSGAVTARDAVLQDEAAASYASKVAKHEGLLDFRCSAAQCHNHVRAMAGWPGSRASLLVENKTTG
;
A
#
# COMPACT_ATOMS: atom_id res chain seq x y z
N PRO A 1 -3.21 -8.84 -8.23
CA PRO A 1 -3.62 -7.63 -8.99
C PRO A 1 -4.24 -6.49 -8.17
N ARG A 2 -4.50 -6.66 -6.86
CA ARG A 2 -4.98 -5.55 -6.03
C ARG A 2 -3.93 -4.44 -5.89
N PHE A 3 -4.40 -3.20 -5.76
CA PHE A 3 -3.61 -2.00 -5.49
C PHE A 3 -2.56 -1.62 -6.55
N ARG A 4 -2.85 -1.81 -7.83
CA ARG A 4 -2.00 -1.29 -8.93
C ARG A 4 -1.90 0.23 -8.85
N GLY A 5 -0.72 0.81 -9.01
CA GLY A 5 -0.53 2.25 -9.08
C GLY A 5 0.39 2.83 -8.00
N ALA A 6 0.19 4.12 -7.72
CA ALA A 6 1.21 4.95 -7.11
C ALA A 6 1.28 4.90 -5.58
N ALA A 7 0.25 4.42 -4.88
CA ALA A 7 0.23 4.44 -3.39
C ALA A 7 -0.32 3.15 -2.74
N PRO A 8 0.15 1.94 -3.13
CA PRO A 8 -0.41 0.68 -2.66
C PRO A 8 -0.41 0.54 -1.13
N VAL A 9 0.67 0.95 -0.47
CA VAL A 9 0.81 0.83 1.00
C VAL A 9 -0.22 1.70 1.73
N ALA A 10 -0.29 2.99 1.39
CA ALA A 10 -1.23 3.91 2.03
C ALA A 10 -2.68 3.48 1.80
N ARG A 11 -3.02 3.04 0.58
CA ARG A 11 -4.40 2.61 0.26
C ARG A 11 -4.76 1.30 0.96
N ALA A 12 -3.84 0.34 1.09
CA ALA A 12 -4.07 -0.87 1.87
C ALA A 12 -4.33 -0.59 3.35
N LEU A 13 -3.56 0.34 3.96
CA LEU A 13 -3.78 0.78 5.33
C LEU A 13 -5.12 1.51 5.51
N GLN A 14 -5.47 2.39 4.56
CA GLN A 14 -6.73 3.13 4.56
C GLN A 14 -7.95 2.21 4.44
N GLU A 15 -7.86 1.15 3.64
CA GLU A 15 -8.87 0.08 3.55
C GLU A 15 -8.90 -0.84 4.78
N GLY A 16 -7.97 -0.68 5.73
CA GLY A 16 -7.91 -1.51 6.94
C GLY A 16 -7.46 -2.95 6.68
N CYS A 17 -6.66 -3.17 5.64
CA CYS A 17 -6.15 -4.51 5.32
C CYS A 17 -5.33 -5.08 6.49
N SER A 18 -5.65 -6.31 6.89
CA SER A 18 -4.89 -7.09 7.89
C SER A 18 -3.76 -7.91 7.25
N VAL A 19 -3.81 -8.09 5.93
CA VAL A 19 -2.81 -8.80 5.13
C VAL A 19 -2.56 -8.02 3.85
N SER A 20 -1.30 -7.87 3.49
CA SER A 20 -0.85 -7.37 2.19
C SER A 20 0.41 -8.13 1.78
N GLY A 21 1.24 -7.57 0.90
CA GLY A 21 2.46 -8.24 0.48
C GLY A 21 3.20 -7.53 -0.63
N VAL A 22 4.18 -8.22 -1.18
CA VAL A 22 4.99 -7.76 -2.31
C VAL A 22 4.83 -8.75 -3.46
N SER A 23 4.73 -8.21 -4.67
CA SER A 23 4.73 -8.98 -5.92
C SER A 23 5.93 -8.56 -6.77
N LEU A 24 6.74 -9.51 -7.22
CA LEU A 24 7.69 -9.29 -8.29
C LEU A 24 6.97 -9.46 -9.62
N VAL A 25 6.98 -8.40 -10.43
CA VAL A 25 6.23 -8.34 -11.69
C VAL A 25 7.14 -7.95 -12.83
N PHE A 26 6.85 -8.49 -14.02
CA PHE A 26 7.47 -8.01 -15.25
C PHE A 26 6.80 -6.73 -15.74
N THR A 27 7.57 -5.70 -16.04
CA THR A 27 6.99 -4.43 -16.51
C THR A 27 6.33 -4.59 -17.88
N VAL A 28 5.10 -4.06 -18.00
CA VAL A 28 4.35 -3.93 -19.26
C VAL A 28 3.82 -2.50 -19.38
N LEU A 29 3.30 -2.11 -20.55
CA LEU A 29 2.80 -0.75 -20.78
C LEU A 29 1.68 -0.36 -19.81
N LYS A 30 0.82 -1.31 -19.45
CA LYS A 30 -0.26 -1.11 -18.49
C LYS A 30 0.30 -1.12 -17.06
N CYS A 31 0.06 -0.04 -16.32
CA CYS A 31 0.56 0.17 -14.95
C CYS A 31 0.31 -1.04 -14.05
N ASP A 32 1.42 -1.60 -13.54
CA ASP A 32 1.49 -2.75 -12.62
C ASP A 32 0.64 -3.98 -13.03
N ALA A 33 0.37 -4.14 -14.33
CA ALA A 33 -0.44 -5.24 -14.87
C ALA A 33 0.39 -6.40 -15.44
N GLY A 34 1.69 -6.37 -15.18
CA GLY A 34 2.65 -7.37 -15.60
C GLY A 34 2.37 -8.77 -15.06
N PRO A 35 2.80 -9.84 -15.75
CA PRO A 35 2.86 -11.17 -15.17
C PRO A 35 3.62 -11.17 -13.83
N VAL A 36 3.10 -11.88 -12.84
CA VAL A 36 3.68 -12.01 -11.49
C VAL A 36 4.62 -13.20 -11.47
N LEU A 37 5.90 -12.96 -11.18
CA LEU A 37 6.92 -13.99 -11.06
C LEU A 37 6.92 -14.64 -9.68
N GLU A 38 6.83 -13.81 -8.63
CA GLU A 38 6.83 -14.26 -7.24
C GLU A 38 5.96 -13.33 -6.41
N GLN A 39 5.25 -13.88 -5.41
CA GLN A 39 4.43 -13.08 -4.51
C GLN A 39 4.62 -13.57 -3.07
N GLN A 40 4.80 -12.65 -2.14
CA GLN A 40 4.93 -12.96 -0.72
C GLN A 40 3.96 -12.12 0.10
N GLN A 41 3.15 -12.78 0.92
CA GLN A 41 2.19 -12.13 1.81
C GLN A 41 2.81 -11.86 3.19
N MET A 42 2.34 -10.81 3.85
CA MET A 42 2.68 -10.47 5.22
C MET A 42 1.45 -9.95 5.97
N ARG A 43 1.40 -10.24 7.27
CA ARG A 43 0.42 -9.63 8.18
C ARG A 43 0.79 -8.17 8.40
N ILE A 44 -0.23 -7.33 8.45
CA ILE A 44 -0.11 -5.92 8.79
C ILE A 44 -0.42 -5.79 10.27
N ASP A 45 0.53 -5.25 11.03
CA ASP A 45 0.30 -4.85 12.41
C ASP A 45 -0.80 -3.76 12.45
N PRO A 46 -1.78 -3.85 13.35
CA PRO A 46 -2.90 -2.91 13.41
C PRO A 46 -2.47 -1.44 13.60
N ASP A 47 -1.31 -1.21 14.20
CA ASP A 47 -0.82 0.12 14.57
C ASP A 47 0.35 0.62 13.71
N ILE A 48 0.84 -0.21 12.77
CA ILE A 48 1.91 0.20 11.85
C ILE A 48 1.44 1.35 10.95
N GLN A 49 2.34 2.31 10.73
CA GLN A 49 2.08 3.43 9.85
C GLN A 49 2.72 3.22 8.47
N ALA A 50 2.31 4.04 7.50
CA ALA A 50 2.72 3.89 6.12
C ALA A 50 4.25 3.89 5.90
N PRO A 51 5.05 4.75 6.57
CA PRO A 51 6.50 4.73 6.40
C PRO A 51 7.14 3.40 6.83
N GLU A 52 6.78 2.88 8.00
CA GLU A 52 7.35 1.64 8.54
C GLU A 52 6.91 0.43 7.71
N LEU A 53 5.65 0.38 7.29
CA LEU A 53 5.16 -0.70 6.43
C LEU A 53 5.85 -0.67 5.06
N THR A 54 6.08 0.53 4.51
CA THR A 54 6.81 0.72 3.26
C THR A 54 8.24 0.18 3.38
N GLU A 55 8.93 0.49 4.47
CA GLU A 55 10.29 0.00 4.72
C GLU A 55 10.32 -1.54 4.84
N GLN A 56 9.36 -2.14 5.56
CA GLN A 56 9.25 -3.59 5.67
C GLN A 56 9.00 -4.25 4.30
N MET A 57 8.07 -3.72 3.51
CA MET A 57 7.79 -4.21 2.16
C MET A 57 8.97 -4.01 1.22
N PHE A 58 9.70 -2.90 1.33
CA PHE A 58 10.89 -2.64 0.52
C PHE A 58 12.00 -3.66 0.80
N ARG A 59 12.24 -3.99 2.08
CA ARG A 59 13.19 -5.05 2.46
C ARG A 59 12.76 -6.40 1.91
N LEU A 60 11.49 -6.74 2.02
CA LEU A 60 10.93 -7.99 1.51
C LEU A 60 11.10 -8.10 -0.02
N GLY A 61 10.71 -7.06 -0.75
CA GLY A 61 10.83 -7.00 -2.20
C GLY A 61 12.27 -7.05 -2.69
N SER A 62 13.18 -6.35 -2.00
CA SER A 62 14.62 -6.40 -2.29
C SER A 62 15.17 -7.82 -2.15
N GLN A 63 14.81 -8.52 -1.08
CA GLN A 63 15.22 -9.92 -0.87
C GLN A 63 14.66 -10.85 -1.95
N MET A 64 13.38 -10.71 -2.29
CA MET A 64 12.76 -11.48 -3.36
C MET A 64 13.51 -11.25 -4.68
N LEU A 65 13.76 -9.98 -5.04
CA LEU A 65 14.41 -9.63 -6.30
C LEU A 65 15.84 -10.20 -6.36
N LEU A 66 16.60 -10.08 -5.28
CA LEU A 66 17.95 -10.64 -5.19
C LEU A 66 17.98 -12.16 -5.36
N ARG A 67 16.95 -12.89 -4.89
CA ARG A 67 16.82 -14.33 -5.12
C ARG A 67 16.56 -14.66 -6.59
N GLN A 68 15.74 -13.87 -7.28
CA GLN A 68 15.34 -14.14 -8.67
C GLN A 68 16.35 -13.63 -9.71
N LEU A 69 17.14 -12.61 -9.37
CA LEU A 69 18.08 -11.95 -10.29
C LEU A 69 19.02 -12.92 -11.03
N PRO A 70 19.68 -13.91 -10.39
CA PRO A 70 20.55 -14.85 -11.12
C PRO A 70 19.83 -15.63 -12.22
N GLY A 71 18.59 -16.07 -11.97
CA GLY A 71 17.76 -16.77 -12.95
C GLY A 71 17.32 -15.85 -14.09
N LEU A 72 16.97 -14.61 -13.77
CA LEU A 72 16.62 -13.59 -14.76
C LEU A 72 17.80 -13.22 -15.66
N LEU A 73 19.00 -13.07 -15.09
CA LEU A 73 20.21 -12.67 -15.81
C LEU A 73 20.77 -13.80 -16.69
N SER A 74 20.64 -15.05 -16.26
CA SER A 74 21.04 -16.22 -17.05
C SER A 74 20.02 -16.61 -18.13
N GLY A 75 18.81 -16.04 -18.09
CA GLY A 75 17.70 -16.43 -18.96
C GLY A 75 17.03 -17.74 -18.56
N ALA A 76 17.38 -18.33 -17.41
CA ALA A 76 16.72 -19.50 -16.86
C ALA A 76 15.29 -19.21 -16.37
N VAL A 77 15.01 -17.95 -16.05
CA VAL A 77 13.68 -17.45 -15.69
C VAL A 77 13.31 -16.31 -16.63
N THR A 78 12.12 -16.37 -17.20
CA THR A 78 11.61 -15.39 -18.16
C THR A 78 10.16 -15.01 -17.83
N ALA A 79 9.61 -14.05 -18.58
CA ALA A 79 8.20 -13.67 -18.45
C ALA A 79 7.22 -14.83 -18.76
N ARG A 80 7.67 -15.90 -19.43
CA ARG A 80 6.84 -17.08 -19.72
C ARG A 80 6.58 -17.95 -18.50
N ASP A 81 7.47 -17.85 -17.50
CA ASP A 81 7.38 -18.61 -16.24
C ASP A 81 6.50 -17.90 -15.20
N ALA A 82 6.11 -16.66 -15.48
CA ALA A 82 5.29 -15.83 -14.61
C ALA A 82 3.78 -15.98 -14.87
N VAL A 83 2.98 -15.76 -13.85
CA VAL A 83 1.53 -15.94 -13.88
C VAL A 83 0.86 -14.65 -14.32
N LEU A 84 -0.01 -14.71 -15.35
CA LEU A 84 -0.82 -13.57 -15.77
C LEU A 84 -1.75 -13.13 -14.65
N GLN A 85 -1.87 -11.81 -14.48
CA GLN A 85 -2.79 -11.26 -13.51
C GLN A 85 -4.24 -11.36 -13.99
N ASP A 86 -5.15 -11.73 -13.08
CA ASP A 86 -6.59 -11.61 -13.31
C ASP A 86 -7.02 -10.13 -13.30
N GLU A 87 -7.50 -9.66 -14.45
CA GLU A 87 -7.96 -8.28 -14.63
C GLU A 87 -9.27 -7.98 -13.90
N ALA A 88 -10.14 -8.97 -13.70
CA ALA A 88 -11.39 -8.78 -12.98
C ALA A 88 -11.17 -8.54 -11.48
N ALA A 89 -10.06 -9.04 -10.93
CA ALA A 89 -9.66 -8.86 -9.53
C ALA A 89 -8.76 -7.62 -9.30
N ALA A 90 -8.49 -6.82 -10.33
CA ALA A 90 -7.62 -5.65 -10.20
C ALA A 90 -8.30 -4.51 -9.44
N SER A 91 -7.56 -3.91 -8.51
CA SER A 91 -7.93 -2.63 -7.88
C SER A 91 -6.79 -1.63 -8.02
N TYR A 92 -7.09 -0.34 -7.88
CA TYR A 92 -6.13 0.73 -8.15
C TYR A 92 -5.84 1.56 -6.90
N ALA A 93 -4.56 1.81 -6.68
CA ALA A 93 -4.05 2.65 -5.60
C ALA A 93 -3.62 4.01 -6.16
N SER A 94 -4.59 4.94 -6.25
CA SER A 94 -4.32 6.31 -6.69
C SER A 94 -3.33 7.00 -5.76
N LYS A 95 -2.49 7.87 -6.34
CA LYS A 95 -1.54 8.70 -5.59
C LYS A 95 -2.28 9.47 -4.49
N VAL A 96 -1.73 9.48 -3.28
CA VAL A 96 -2.26 10.30 -2.19
C VAL A 96 -2.05 11.78 -2.53
N ALA A 97 -3.00 12.64 -2.17
CA ALA A 97 -2.95 14.09 -2.35
C ALA A 97 -2.92 14.83 -1.00
N LYS A 98 -2.38 16.06 -0.97
CA LYS A 98 -2.24 16.86 0.26
C LYS A 98 -3.57 17.14 0.98
N HIS A 99 -4.67 17.24 0.24
CA HIS A 99 -5.99 17.47 0.83
C HIS A 99 -6.54 16.23 1.54
N GLU A 100 -6.11 15.03 1.14
CA GLU A 100 -6.52 13.77 1.76
C GLU A 100 -5.94 13.58 3.17
N GLY A 101 -5.04 14.45 3.63
CA GLY A 101 -4.63 14.48 5.03
C GLY A 101 -5.67 15.06 5.99
N LEU A 102 -6.80 15.58 5.50
CA LEU A 102 -7.87 16.10 6.37
C LEU A 102 -8.69 14.94 6.94
N LEU A 103 -8.66 14.80 8.27
CA LEU A 103 -9.42 13.78 8.99
C LEU A 103 -10.90 14.17 9.07
N ASP A 104 -11.78 13.23 8.74
CA ASP A 104 -13.23 13.39 8.85
C ASP A 104 -13.76 12.64 10.07
N PHE A 105 -14.13 13.39 11.12
CA PHE A 105 -14.68 12.82 12.35
C PHE A 105 -16.10 12.26 12.23
N ARG A 106 -16.75 12.36 11.06
CA ARG A 106 -18.01 11.65 10.79
C ARG A 106 -17.78 10.16 10.52
N CYS A 107 -16.54 9.76 10.23
CA CYS A 107 -16.15 8.36 10.09
C CYS A 107 -16.08 7.64 11.45
N SER A 108 -16.15 6.30 11.40
CA SER A 108 -15.92 5.48 12.59
C SER A 108 -14.50 5.63 13.14
N ALA A 109 -14.31 5.36 14.43
CA ALA A 109 -12.99 5.40 15.06
C ALA A 109 -11.95 4.51 14.33
N ALA A 110 -12.36 3.33 13.84
CA ALA A 110 -11.50 2.45 13.06
C ALA A 110 -11.09 3.05 11.71
N GLN A 111 -12.01 3.73 11.02
CA GLN A 111 -11.70 4.44 9.78
C GLN A 111 -10.75 5.62 10.03
N CYS A 112 -10.97 6.37 11.11
CA CYS A 112 -10.07 7.46 11.52
C CYS A 112 -8.67 6.93 11.84
N HIS A 113 -8.57 5.83 12.59
CA HIS A 113 -7.30 5.15 12.88
C HIS A 113 -6.57 4.74 11.61
N ASN A 114 -7.26 4.04 10.71
CA ASN A 114 -6.73 3.61 9.42
C ASN A 114 -6.27 4.78 8.55
N HIS A 115 -7.03 5.88 8.55
CA HIS A 115 -6.66 7.09 7.86
C HIS A 115 -5.38 7.70 8.43
N VAL A 116 -5.28 7.83 9.76
CA VAL A 116 -4.12 8.44 10.42
C VAL A 116 -2.85 7.68 10.11
N ARG A 117 -2.86 6.34 10.26
CA ARG A 117 -1.69 5.51 9.97
C ARG A 117 -1.35 5.46 8.46
N ALA A 118 -2.35 5.54 7.59
CA ALA A 118 -2.14 5.59 6.12
C ALA A 118 -1.52 6.90 5.63
N MET A 119 -1.85 8.04 6.27
CA MET A 119 -1.36 9.37 5.91
C MET A 119 -0.10 9.78 6.68
N ALA A 120 0.45 8.90 7.53
CA ALA A 120 1.65 9.17 8.30
C ALA A 120 2.86 9.49 7.40
N GLY A 121 3.72 10.39 7.87
CA GLY A 121 4.82 10.95 7.08
C GLY A 121 4.34 11.97 6.04
N TRP A 122 3.61 11.52 5.01
CA TRP A 122 3.04 12.39 4.00
C TRP A 122 1.62 11.96 3.61
N PRO A 123 0.65 12.89 3.52
CA PRO A 123 0.77 14.33 3.77
C PRO A 123 0.73 14.72 5.26
N GLY A 124 0.64 13.74 6.16
CA GLY A 124 0.28 13.94 7.55
C GLY A 124 -1.23 14.11 7.72
N SER A 125 -1.73 13.73 8.90
CA SER A 125 -3.14 13.93 9.25
C SER A 125 -3.33 15.28 9.96
N ARG A 126 -4.41 15.99 9.63
CA ARG A 126 -4.82 17.24 10.25
C ARG A 126 -6.34 17.27 10.43
N ALA A 127 -6.82 17.99 11.42
CA ALA A 127 -8.25 18.19 11.63
C ALA A 127 -8.55 19.59 12.13
N SER A 128 -9.80 20.03 11.97
CA SER A 128 -10.31 21.29 12.53
C SER A 128 -11.37 20.97 13.57
N LEU A 129 -11.31 21.67 14.70
CA LEU A 129 -12.18 21.46 15.84
C LEU A 129 -12.81 22.81 16.22
N LEU A 130 -14.10 22.81 16.53
CA LEU A 130 -14.75 23.94 17.18
C LEU A 130 -14.50 23.81 18.70
N VAL A 131 -13.87 24.82 19.29
CA VAL A 131 -13.68 24.89 20.74
C VAL A 131 -14.79 25.75 21.33
N GLU A 132 -15.71 25.13 22.07
CA GLU A 132 -16.76 25.86 22.79
C GLU A 132 -16.27 26.20 24.21
N ASN A 133 -16.11 27.49 24.49
CA ASN A 133 -15.90 27.96 25.86
C ASN A 133 -17.22 27.82 26.63
N LYS A 134 -17.37 26.75 27.41
CA LYS A 134 -18.38 26.71 28.46
C LYS A 134 -17.94 27.66 29.57
N THR A 135 -18.36 28.91 29.50
CA THR A 135 -18.39 29.78 30.68
C THR A 135 -19.41 29.17 31.63
N THR A 136 -18.94 28.34 32.55
CA THR A 136 -19.73 27.92 33.71
C THR A 136 -20.05 29.17 34.51
N GLY A 137 -21.31 29.60 34.46
CA GLY A 137 -21.88 30.57 35.40
C GLY A 137 -22.09 29.98 36.79
#